data_AF-A0A9W9FKS3-F1
#
_entry.id   AF-A0A9W9FKS3-F1
#
_cell.length_a   1.000
_cell.length_b   1.000
_cell.length_c   1.000
_cell.angle_alpha   90.00
_cell.angle_beta   90.00
_cell.angle_gamma   90.00
#
_symmetry.space_group_name_H-M   'P 1'
#
loop_
_entity.id
_entity.type
_entity.pdbx_description
1 polymer ?
#
loop_
_entity_poly.entity_id
_entity_poly.type
_entity_poly.pdbx_seq_one_letter_code
_entity_poly.pdbx_strand_id
1 'polypeptide(L)'
;MMWYTRSEDSESESGSATPTPFHQNPQVKRCLQEKQEHRREVLSRVLSLQIPTIPDDFIRRLDQVQVSCGLVMTMLYLKDKQTDDAEAEAKQALATAENLEEERLIARCYYWMGRIEFTRGNMATAYSHFGAAQPCILDDDYREGRDLDFYKTLCSQGERKVFQPPMDHSNIRATTLRKPTKSAMFSMTIGSRKRKRDGRNRDMEFC
;
A
#
# COMPACT_ATOMS: atom_id res chain seq x y z
N MET A 1 -5.99 14.89 49.96
CA MET A 1 -6.99 15.89 50.37
C MET A 1 -8.19 15.76 49.44
N MET A 2 -9.18 14.97 49.85
CA MET A 2 -10.60 15.09 49.49
C MET A 2 -11.31 14.02 50.30
N TRP A 3 -12.07 14.48 51.28
CA TRP A 3 -12.84 13.68 52.21
C TRP A 3 -14.22 13.47 51.58
N TYR A 4 -14.72 12.24 51.53
CA TYR A 4 -16.11 11.97 51.21
C TYR A 4 -16.76 11.30 52.42
N THR A 5 -17.60 12.07 53.09
CA THR A 5 -18.43 11.65 54.22
C THR A 5 -19.49 10.67 53.75
N ARG A 6 -19.46 9.47 54.32
CA ARG A 6 -20.46 8.41 54.13
C ARG A 6 -21.55 8.62 55.19
N SER A 7 -22.74 9.01 54.76
CA SER A 7 -23.94 9.04 55.59
C SER A 7 -24.43 7.62 55.83
N GLU A 8 -24.56 7.27 57.11
CA GLU A 8 -25.24 6.09 57.60
C GLU A 8 -26.71 6.46 57.83
N ASP A 9 -27.60 5.95 56.98
CA ASP A 9 -29.03 5.98 57.23
C ASP A 9 -29.55 4.55 57.36
N SER A 10 -29.77 4.19 58.63
CA SER A 10 -31.04 3.70 59.16
C SER A 10 -31.68 2.49 58.49
N GLU A 11 -31.53 1.38 59.21
CA GLU A 11 -32.31 0.15 59.13
C GLU A 11 -33.83 0.43 59.15
N SER A 12 -34.54 -0.14 58.19
CA SER A 12 -35.96 -0.44 58.33
C SER A 12 -36.22 -1.85 57.83
N GLU A 13 -36.50 -2.74 58.79
CA GLU A 13 -37.03 -4.08 58.58
C GLU A 13 -38.31 -4.02 57.74
N SER A 14 -38.47 -4.93 56.77
CA SER A 14 -39.70 -5.72 56.62
C SER A 14 -39.66 -6.59 55.37
N GLY A 15 -39.95 -7.87 55.57
CA GLY A 15 -40.34 -8.79 54.49
C GLY A 15 -39.25 -9.79 54.11
N SER A 16 -39.11 -10.84 54.91
CA SER A 16 -38.50 -12.09 54.47
C SER A 16 -39.39 -12.76 53.41
N ALA A 17 -39.47 -12.19 52.22
CA ALA A 17 -39.90 -12.91 51.04
C ALA A 17 -38.75 -13.86 50.69
N THR A 18 -38.90 -15.14 51.05
CA THR A 18 -38.03 -16.21 50.57
C THR A 18 -37.84 -16.01 49.06
N PRO A 19 -36.61 -15.81 48.56
CA PRO A 19 -36.38 -15.63 47.14
C PRO A 19 -36.81 -16.92 46.47
N THR A 20 -37.97 -16.88 45.81
CA THR A 20 -38.44 -17.98 45.00
C THR A 20 -37.32 -18.27 44.02
N PRO A 21 -36.76 -19.49 44.03
CA PRO A 21 -35.59 -19.78 43.22
C PRO A 21 -35.95 -19.47 41.76
N PHE A 22 -35.30 -18.45 41.20
CA PHE A 22 -35.47 -17.97 39.82
C PHE A 22 -35.37 -19.11 38.79
N HIS A 23 -34.84 -20.28 39.20
CA HIS A 23 -34.78 -21.52 38.45
C HIS A 23 -36.12 -22.21 38.11
N GLN A 24 -37.27 -21.76 38.62
CA GLN A 24 -38.55 -22.41 38.31
C GLN A 24 -39.47 -21.61 37.37
N ASN A 25 -39.14 -20.37 36.99
CA ASN A 25 -39.99 -19.62 36.06
C ASN A 25 -39.85 -20.18 34.62
N PRO A 26 -40.88 -20.85 34.08
CA PRO A 26 -40.81 -21.48 32.76
C PRO A 26 -40.63 -20.45 31.63
N GLN A 27 -41.02 -19.19 31.83
CA GLN A 27 -40.81 -18.13 30.85
C GLN A 27 -39.33 -17.74 30.74
N VAL A 28 -38.61 -17.70 31.86
CA VAL A 28 -37.17 -17.39 31.88
C VAL A 28 -36.37 -18.49 31.18
N LYS A 29 -36.73 -19.76 31.42
CA LYS A 29 -36.13 -20.91 30.71
C LYS A 29 -36.35 -20.84 29.20
N ARG A 30 -37.59 -20.52 28.77
CA ARG A 30 -37.94 -20.39 27.35
C ARG A 30 -37.15 -19.27 26.66
N CYS A 31 -37.09 -18.09 27.28
CA CYS A 31 -36.31 -16.96 26.76
C CYS A 31 -34.80 -17.27 26.67
N LEU A 32 -34.24 -17.97 27.67
CA LEU A 32 -32.83 -18.38 27.64
C LEU A 32 -32.57 -19.38 26.50
N GLN A 33 -33.48 -20.33 26.29
CA GLN A 33 -33.37 -21.34 25.25
C GLN A 33 -33.50 -20.71 23.85
N GLU A 34 -34.47 -19.81 23.64
CA GLU A 34 -34.62 -19.04 22.39
C GLU A 34 -33.35 -18.23 22.07
N LYS A 35 -32.74 -17.58 23.06
CA LYS A 35 -31.46 -16.88 22.88
C LYS A 35 -30.32 -17.83 22.51
N GLN A 36 -30.27 -19.02 23.10
CA GLN A 36 -29.25 -20.02 22.78
C GLN A 36 -29.43 -20.58 21.35
N GLU A 37 -30.67 -20.85 20.95
CA GLU A 37 -31.01 -21.32 19.60
C GLU A 37 -30.71 -20.24 18.56
N HIS A 38 -31.13 -19.00 18.80
CA HIS A 38 -30.82 -17.87 17.92
C HIS A 38 -29.31 -17.66 17.78
N ARG A 39 -28.55 -17.76 18.89
CA ARG A 39 -27.09 -17.66 18.85
C ARG A 39 -26.45 -18.80 18.06
N ARG A 40 -26.95 -20.03 18.19
CA ARG A 40 -26.50 -21.17 17.36
C ARG A 40 -26.83 -20.96 15.88
N GLU A 41 -28.01 -20.44 15.58
CA GLU A 41 -28.43 -20.16 14.22
C GLU A 41 -27.55 -19.09 13.56
N VAL A 42 -27.29 -17.98 14.26
CA VAL A 42 -26.41 -16.92 13.77
C VAL A 42 -24.99 -17.45 13.55
N LEU A 43 -24.46 -18.25 14.49
CA LEU A 43 -23.14 -18.87 14.32
C LEU A 43 -23.12 -19.85 13.13
N SER A 44 -24.16 -20.66 12.98
CA SER A 44 -24.30 -21.56 11.82
C SER A 44 -24.30 -20.77 10.51
N ARG A 45 -25.04 -19.66 10.45
CA ARG A 45 -25.07 -18.79 9.28
C ARG A 45 -23.70 -18.16 9.01
N VAL A 46 -23.04 -17.62 10.02
CA VAL A 46 -21.70 -17.02 9.89
C VAL A 46 -20.66 -18.05 9.45
N LEU A 47 -20.72 -19.27 9.98
CA LEU A 47 -19.82 -20.35 9.57
C LEU A 47 -20.16 -20.90 8.18
N SER A 48 -21.43 -20.81 7.76
CA SER A 48 -21.87 -21.18 6.42
C SER A 48 -21.55 -20.13 5.35
N LEU A 49 -21.20 -18.90 5.75
CA LEU A 49 -20.65 -17.92 4.83
C LEU A 49 -19.27 -18.44 4.39
N GLN A 50 -19.21 -18.99 3.17
CA GLN A 50 -17.94 -19.22 2.51
C GLN A 50 -17.30 -17.85 2.28
N ILE A 51 -16.33 -17.49 3.13
CA ILE A 51 -15.48 -16.33 2.88
C ILE A 51 -14.70 -16.69 1.61
N PRO A 52 -14.86 -15.94 0.50
CA PRO A 52 -14.11 -16.22 -0.71
C PRO A 52 -12.62 -16.17 -0.37
N THR A 53 -11.91 -17.26 -0.62
CA THR A 53 -10.46 -17.31 -0.48
C THR A 53 -9.87 -16.30 -1.46
N ILE A 54 -9.07 -15.36 -0.94
CA ILE A 54 -8.36 -14.39 -1.78
C ILE A 54 -7.41 -15.20 -2.68
N PRO A 55 -7.46 -15.03 -4.02
CA PRO A 55 -6.54 -15.73 -4.89
C PRO A 55 -5.09 -15.38 -4.55
N ASP A 56 -4.19 -16.36 -4.49
CA ASP A 56 -2.77 -16.14 -4.19
C ASP A 56 -2.11 -15.17 -5.17
N ASP A 57 -2.55 -15.17 -6.44
CA ASP A 57 -2.11 -14.21 -7.45
C ASP A 57 -2.41 -12.75 -7.09
N PHE A 58 -3.48 -12.50 -6.33
CA PHE A 58 -3.81 -11.16 -5.86
C PHE A 58 -2.85 -10.72 -4.76
N ILE A 59 -2.53 -11.60 -3.80
CA ILE A 59 -1.56 -11.34 -2.74
C ILE A 59 -0.20 -11.04 -3.37
N ARG A 60 0.26 -11.88 -4.31
CA ARG A 60 1.52 -11.65 -5.03
C ARG A 60 1.57 -10.30 -5.72
N ARG A 61 0.47 -9.88 -6.38
CA ARG A 61 0.39 -8.56 -7.04
C ARG A 61 0.43 -7.41 -6.05
N LEU A 62 -0.21 -7.56 -4.89
CA LEU A 62 -0.15 -6.54 -3.83
C LEU A 62 1.27 -6.36 -3.31
N ASP A 63 2.00 -7.46 -3.08
CA ASP A 63 3.39 -7.40 -2.63
C ASP A 63 4.31 -6.75 -3.68
N GLN A 64 4.12 -7.05 -4.96
CA GLN A 64 4.86 -6.39 -6.07
C GLN A 64 4.58 -4.87 -6.11
N VAL A 65 3.34 -4.45 -5.88
CA VAL A 65 2.96 -3.03 -5.76
C VAL A 65 3.60 -2.43 -4.52
N GLN A 66 3.62 -3.13 -3.39
CA GLN A 66 4.24 -2.67 -2.15
C GLN A 66 5.74 -2.43 -2.33
N VAL A 67 6.46 -3.34 -2.98
CA VAL A 67 7.87 -3.15 -3.34
C VAL A 67 8.04 -1.89 -4.19
N SER A 68 7.22 -1.74 -5.24
CA SER A 68 7.28 -0.58 -6.13
C SER A 68 7.02 0.74 -5.39
N CYS A 69 6.04 0.77 -4.48
CA CYS A 69 5.75 1.91 -3.62
C CYS A 69 6.94 2.25 -2.71
N GLY A 70 7.54 1.25 -2.04
CA GLY A 70 8.71 1.45 -1.19
C GLY A 70 9.90 2.03 -1.95
N LEU A 71 10.15 1.58 -3.18
CA LEU A 71 11.20 2.16 -4.04
C LEU A 71 10.88 3.60 -4.46
N VAL A 72 9.60 3.94 -4.71
CA VAL A 72 9.20 5.34 -4.96
C VAL A 72 9.42 6.21 -3.74
N MET A 73 9.09 5.73 -2.53
CA MET A 73 9.37 6.45 -1.29
C MET A 73 10.88 6.64 -1.09
N THR A 74 11.68 5.61 -1.35
CA THR A 74 13.15 5.69 -1.33
C THR A 74 13.67 6.82 -2.23
N MET A 75 13.14 6.93 -3.45
CA MET A 75 13.50 8.03 -4.38
C MET A 75 13.14 9.41 -3.82
N LEU A 76 11.97 9.54 -3.20
CA LEU A 76 11.53 10.80 -2.60
C LEU A 76 12.43 11.19 -1.42
N TYR A 77 12.73 10.25 -0.51
CA TYR A 77 13.62 10.48 0.61
C TYR A 77 15.05 10.84 0.18
N LEU A 78 15.58 10.21 -0.88
CA LEU A 78 16.87 10.58 -1.44
C LEU A 78 16.88 12.01 -2.01
N LYS A 79 15.79 12.44 -2.62
CA LYS A 79 15.65 13.82 -3.12
C LYS A 79 15.70 14.82 -1.97
N ASP A 80 15.10 14.48 -0.83
CA ASP A 80 15.07 15.29 0.39
C ASP A 80 16.31 15.09 1.27
N LYS A 81 17.30 14.29 0.81
CA LYS A 81 18.55 13.94 1.50
C LYS A 81 18.34 13.21 2.84
N GLN A 82 17.19 12.57 3.01
CA GLN A 82 16.87 11.74 4.18
C GLN A 82 17.33 10.30 3.93
N THR A 83 18.63 10.05 4.04
CA THR A 83 19.22 8.75 3.68
C THR A 83 18.79 7.61 4.59
N ASP A 84 18.45 7.89 5.84
CA ASP A 84 18.08 6.86 6.83
C ASP A 84 16.65 6.37 6.59
N ASP A 85 15.72 7.29 6.31
CA ASP A 85 14.35 6.95 5.91
C ASP A 85 14.35 6.23 4.55
N ALA A 86 15.18 6.68 3.61
CA ALA A 86 15.37 5.99 2.33
C ALA A 86 15.85 4.54 2.52
N GLU A 87 16.79 4.30 3.43
CA GLU A 87 17.29 2.96 3.73
C GLU A 87 16.22 2.07 4.36
N ALA A 88 15.42 2.60 5.27
CA ALA A 88 14.34 1.85 5.91
C ALA A 88 13.32 1.35 4.87
N GLU A 89 12.88 2.22 3.96
CA GLU A 89 11.96 1.88 2.87
C GLU A 89 12.58 0.87 1.89
N ALA A 90 13.85 1.08 1.51
CA ALA A 90 14.55 0.19 0.58
C ALA A 90 14.72 -1.22 1.18
N LYS A 91 15.02 -1.33 2.48
CA LYS A 91 15.12 -2.62 3.19
C LYS A 91 13.77 -3.32 3.31
N GLN A 92 12.70 -2.58 3.59
CA GLN A 92 11.36 -3.15 3.63
C GLN A 92 10.96 -3.69 2.25
N ALA A 93 11.21 -2.91 1.19
CA ALA A 93 10.98 -3.34 -0.18
C ALA A 93 11.80 -4.58 -0.55
N LEU A 94 13.07 -4.65 -0.12
CA LEU A 94 13.94 -5.80 -0.34
C LEU A 94 13.40 -7.06 0.34
N ALA A 95 13.01 -6.97 1.63
CA ALA A 95 12.46 -8.10 2.36
C ALA A 95 11.18 -8.64 1.70
N THR A 96 10.30 -7.77 1.22
CA THR A 96 9.12 -8.18 0.44
C THR A 96 9.52 -8.84 -0.88
N ALA A 97 10.50 -8.29 -1.60
CA ALA A 97 10.98 -8.86 -2.87
C ALA A 97 11.64 -10.24 -2.69
N GLU A 98 12.39 -10.44 -1.60
CA GLU A 98 12.99 -11.72 -1.22
C GLU A 98 11.92 -12.76 -0.88
N ASN A 99 10.88 -12.38 -0.14
CA ASN A 99 9.74 -13.26 0.15
C ASN A 99 8.96 -13.66 -1.12
N LEU A 100 8.98 -12.81 -2.14
CA LEU A 100 8.39 -13.11 -3.45
C LEU A 100 9.30 -13.96 -4.35
N GLU A 101 10.57 -14.12 -4.00
CA GLU A 101 11.61 -14.78 -4.82
C GLU A 101 11.76 -14.15 -6.22
N GLU A 102 11.43 -12.85 -6.35
CA GLU A 102 11.46 -12.11 -7.62
C GLU A 102 12.82 -11.43 -7.82
N GLU A 103 13.75 -12.11 -8.48
CA GLU A 103 15.13 -11.64 -8.69
C GLU A 103 15.23 -10.22 -9.26
N ARG A 104 14.31 -9.86 -10.16
CA ARG A 104 14.25 -8.52 -10.76
C ARG A 104 13.93 -7.43 -9.73
N LEU A 105 13.00 -7.70 -8.82
CA LEU A 105 12.65 -6.77 -7.75
C LEU A 105 13.80 -6.65 -6.76
N ILE A 106 14.41 -7.78 -6.40
CA ILE A 106 15.58 -7.84 -5.52
C ILE A 106 16.73 -6.98 -6.10
N ALA A 107 17.04 -7.13 -7.39
CA ALA A 107 18.10 -6.35 -8.03
C ALA A 107 17.79 -4.84 -8.02
N ARG A 108 16.54 -4.43 -8.28
CA ARG A 108 16.13 -3.03 -8.19
C ARG A 108 16.29 -2.47 -6.78
N CYS A 109 15.95 -3.24 -5.75
CA CYS A 109 16.21 -2.87 -4.35
C CYS A 109 17.71 -2.65 -4.11
N TYR A 110 18.58 -3.55 -4.60
CA TYR A 110 20.03 -3.38 -4.50
C TYR A 110 20.54 -2.14 -5.24
N TYR A 111 19.98 -1.81 -6.41
CA TYR A 111 20.33 -0.56 -7.10
C TYR A 111 20.03 0.67 -6.23
N TRP A 112 18.84 0.71 -5.61
CA TRP A 112 18.47 1.84 -4.75
C TRP A 112 19.28 1.88 -3.44
N MET A 113 19.64 0.73 -2.86
CA MET A 113 20.61 0.66 -1.77
C MET A 113 21.98 1.24 -2.17
N GLY A 114 22.47 0.91 -3.38
CA GLY A 114 23.69 1.49 -3.92
C GLY A 114 23.60 3.01 -4.04
N ARG A 115 22.45 3.54 -4.48
CA ARG A 115 22.19 4.98 -4.56
C ARG A 115 22.18 5.67 -3.19
N ILE A 116 21.66 5.01 -2.16
CA ILE A 116 21.67 5.50 -0.78
C ILE A 116 23.11 5.62 -0.28
N GLU A 117 23.88 4.54 -0.39
CA GLU A 117 25.28 4.51 0.05
C GLU A 117 26.16 5.47 -0.74
N PHE A 118 25.92 5.60 -2.04
CA PHE A 118 26.59 6.59 -2.88
C PHE A 118 26.31 8.02 -2.38
N THR A 119 25.07 8.30 -2.00
CA THR A 119 24.66 9.61 -1.44
C THR A 119 25.32 9.88 -0.09
N ARG A 120 25.51 8.84 0.74
CA ARG A 120 26.24 8.91 2.00
C ARG A 120 27.75 9.07 1.83
N GLY A 121 28.28 8.86 0.62
CA GLY A 121 29.72 8.89 0.33
C GLY A 121 30.43 7.55 0.58
N ASN A 122 29.68 6.49 0.88
CA ASN A 122 30.21 5.15 1.16
C ASN A 122 30.45 4.39 -0.16
N MET A 123 31.46 4.82 -0.92
CA MET A 123 31.68 4.35 -2.31
C MET A 123 31.91 2.84 -2.42
N ALA A 124 32.62 2.21 -1.46
CA ALA A 124 32.88 0.77 -1.46
C ALA A 124 31.58 -0.05 -1.28
N THR A 125 30.75 0.34 -0.29
CA THR A 125 29.45 -0.30 -0.04
C THR A 125 28.50 -0.08 -1.23
N ALA A 126 28.48 1.13 -1.77
CA ALA A 126 27.69 1.45 -2.97
C ALA A 126 28.09 0.58 -4.17
N TYR A 127 29.40 0.42 -4.43
CA TYR A 127 29.91 -0.44 -5.50
C TYR A 127 29.45 -1.89 -5.35
N SER A 128 29.50 -2.43 -4.13
CA SER A 128 29.02 -3.79 -3.83
C SER A 128 27.53 -3.95 -4.16
N HIS A 129 26.70 -3.01 -3.71
CA HIS A 129 25.27 -3.02 -4.02
C HIS A 129 24.97 -2.89 -5.52
N PHE A 130 25.69 -2.02 -6.24
CA PHE A 130 25.55 -1.94 -7.69
C PHE A 130 26.03 -3.22 -8.40
N GLY A 131 27.01 -3.93 -7.84
CA GLY A 131 27.40 -5.26 -8.30
C GLY A 131 26.28 -6.29 -8.15
N ALA A 132 25.63 -6.32 -6.98
CA ALA A 132 24.50 -7.20 -6.70
C ALA A 132 23.26 -6.90 -7.58
N ALA A 133 23.11 -5.64 -8.02
CA ALA A 133 22.04 -5.21 -8.90
C ALA A 133 22.26 -5.57 -10.39
N GLN A 134 23.50 -5.84 -10.80
CA GLN A 134 23.86 -6.05 -12.22
C GLN A 134 23.15 -7.20 -12.95
N PRO A 135 22.96 -8.40 -12.38
CA PRO A 135 22.49 -9.54 -13.16
C PRO A 135 21.06 -9.41 -13.70
N CYS A 136 20.21 -8.53 -13.13
CA CYS A 136 18.78 -8.48 -13.48
C CYS A 136 18.26 -7.11 -13.94
N ILE A 137 19.10 -6.07 -14.00
CA ILE A 137 18.69 -4.72 -14.48
C ILE A 137 19.23 -4.44 -15.90
N LEU A 138 19.85 -5.42 -16.57
CA LEU A 138 20.29 -5.26 -17.96
C LEU A 138 19.18 -5.43 -19.00
N ASP A 139 17.94 -5.70 -18.57
CA ASP A 139 16.76 -5.64 -19.43
C ASP A 139 16.38 -4.16 -19.67
N ASP A 140 16.26 -3.76 -20.95
CA ASP A 140 16.02 -2.38 -21.43
C ASP A 140 14.76 -1.68 -20.85
N ASP A 141 13.89 -2.43 -20.18
CA ASP A 141 12.63 -1.96 -19.63
C ASP A 141 12.81 -1.01 -18.43
N TYR A 142 13.96 -1.04 -17.75
CA TYR A 142 14.19 -0.28 -16.52
C TYR A 142 15.20 0.86 -16.70
N ARG A 143 14.84 2.04 -16.19
CA ARG A 143 15.72 3.22 -16.28
C ARG A 143 16.99 3.05 -15.45
N GLU A 144 16.89 2.32 -14.34
CA GLU A 144 17.95 2.02 -13.40
C GLU A 144 19.15 1.32 -14.09
N GLY A 145 18.91 0.51 -15.12
CA GLY A 145 19.97 -0.21 -15.85
C GLY A 145 20.89 0.71 -16.64
N ARG A 146 20.32 1.77 -17.22
CA ARG A 146 21.06 2.75 -18.02
C ARG A 146 22.09 3.54 -17.21
N ASP A 147 21.76 3.80 -15.94
CA ASP A 147 22.61 4.61 -15.06
C ASP A 147 23.53 3.74 -14.18
N LEU A 148 23.34 2.41 -14.16
CA LEU A 148 24.09 1.50 -13.30
C LEU A 148 25.60 1.55 -13.56
N ASP A 149 26.01 1.42 -14.82
CA ASP A 149 27.43 1.44 -15.21
C ASP A 149 28.10 2.78 -14.89
N PHE A 150 27.33 3.88 -15.00
CA PHE A 150 27.78 5.20 -14.60
C PHE A 150 28.12 5.24 -13.11
N TYR A 151 27.22 4.77 -12.24
CA TYR A 151 27.47 4.74 -10.80
C TYR A 151 28.61 3.79 -10.41
N LYS A 152 28.70 2.60 -11.02
CA LYS A 152 29.83 1.68 -10.78
C LYS A 152 31.18 2.31 -11.14
N THR A 153 31.22 3.03 -12.27
CA THR A 153 32.42 3.74 -12.71
C THR A 153 32.78 4.84 -11.71
N LEU A 154 31.81 5.62 -11.22
CA LEU A 154 32.05 6.65 -10.21
C LEU A 154 32.54 6.08 -8.88
N CYS A 155 31.93 5.00 -8.38
CA CYS A 155 32.36 4.39 -7.12
C CYS A 155 33.81 3.88 -7.20
N SER A 156 34.20 3.25 -8.32
CA SER A 156 35.58 2.76 -8.50
C SER A 156 36.63 3.88 -8.64
N GLN A 157 36.22 5.08 -9.05
CA GLN A 157 37.08 6.27 -9.10
C GLN A 157 37.10 7.04 -7.78
N GLY A 158 35.97 7.04 -7.04
CA GLY A 158 35.79 7.76 -5.78
C GLY A 158 36.71 7.28 -4.65
N GLU A 159 37.15 6.02 -4.68
CA GLU A 159 38.21 5.53 -3.78
C GLU A 159 39.53 6.31 -3.94
N ARG A 160 39.74 6.99 -5.07
CA ARG A 160 40.98 7.74 -5.35
C ARG A 160 40.89 9.24 -5.07
N LYS A 161 39.68 9.83 -4.98
CA LYS A 161 39.48 11.28 -4.72
C LYS A 161 38.15 11.51 -4.02
N VAL A 162 38.18 12.23 -2.90
CA VAL A 162 37.00 12.70 -2.15
C VAL A 162 36.06 13.47 -3.09
N PHE A 163 34.95 12.84 -3.48
CA PHE A 163 34.00 13.38 -4.44
C PHE A 163 32.89 14.14 -3.71
N GLN A 164 32.64 15.40 -4.12
CA GLN A 164 31.41 16.11 -3.79
C GLN A 164 30.43 15.94 -4.97
N PRO A 165 29.23 15.36 -4.76
CA PRO A 165 28.32 15.10 -5.87
C PRO A 165 27.72 16.40 -6.40
N PRO A 166 27.76 16.65 -7.72
CA PRO A 166 26.95 17.69 -8.35
C PRO A 166 25.51 17.17 -8.43
N MET A 167 24.75 17.35 -7.36
CA MET A 167 23.32 17.08 -7.35
C MET A 167 22.59 18.21 -8.07
N ASP A 168 22.50 18.11 -9.39
CA ASP A 168 21.51 18.86 -10.16
C ASP A 168 20.96 18.02 -11.32
N HIS A 169 19.99 17.15 -10.99
CA HIS A 169 19.19 16.42 -11.98
C HIS A 169 17.97 17.23 -12.45
N SER A 170 17.97 18.55 -12.28
CA SER A 170 16.85 19.44 -12.65
C SER A 170 16.60 19.58 -14.16
N ASN A 171 17.42 18.95 -15.02
CA ASN A 171 17.17 18.93 -16.47
C ASN A 171 16.44 17.66 -16.93
N ILE A 172 15.29 17.37 -16.33
CA ILE A 172 14.22 16.71 -17.09
C ILE A 172 13.58 17.82 -17.93
N ARG A 173 13.93 17.85 -19.22
CA ARG A 173 13.22 18.63 -20.24
C ARG A 173 11.72 18.51 -20.00
N ALA A 174 11.12 19.61 -19.60
CA ALA A 174 9.70 19.84 -19.76
C ALA A 174 9.38 19.75 -21.26
N THR A 175 8.97 18.56 -21.73
CA THR A 175 8.17 18.43 -22.94
C THR A 175 6.83 19.10 -22.68
N THR A 176 6.83 20.41 -22.88
CA THR A 176 5.73 21.27 -23.33
C THR A 176 4.33 20.65 -23.22
N LEU A 177 3.74 20.69 -22.02
CA LEU A 177 2.29 20.87 -21.91
C LEU A 177 2.02 22.35 -22.21
N ARG A 178 1.80 22.69 -23.48
CA ARG A 178 1.27 23.99 -23.88
C ARG A 178 -0.10 24.15 -23.22
N LYS A 179 -0.17 25.02 -22.20
CA LYS A 179 -1.44 25.57 -21.70
C LYS A 179 -2.07 26.40 -22.84
N PRO A 180 -3.31 26.13 -23.28
CA PRO A 180 -4.07 27.13 -23.99
C PRO A 180 -4.46 28.24 -23.01
N THR A 181 -4.05 29.46 -23.36
CA THR A 181 -4.40 30.70 -22.67
C THR A 181 -5.93 30.91 -22.66
N LYS A 182 -6.44 31.30 -21.49
CA LYS A 182 -7.82 31.73 -21.26
C LYS A 182 -8.16 32.91 -22.17
N SER A 183 -9.15 32.79 -23.03
CA SER A 183 -10.15 33.84 -23.33
C SER A 183 -11.09 33.36 -24.43
N ALA A 184 -12.29 32.91 -24.06
CA ALA A 184 -13.52 33.18 -24.79
C ALA A 184 -14.69 32.63 -23.97
N MET A 185 -15.62 33.54 -23.70
CA MET A 185 -16.90 33.36 -23.03
C MET A 185 -17.64 32.09 -23.46
N PHE A 186 -18.02 31.25 -22.50
CA PHE A 186 -19.12 30.31 -22.69
C PHE A 186 -20.39 30.90 -22.10
N SER A 187 -21.15 31.55 -22.99
CA SER A 187 -22.58 31.78 -22.86
C SER A 187 -23.30 30.44 -22.86
N MET A 188 -24.18 30.23 -21.89
CA MET A 188 -25.07 29.09 -21.83
C MET A 188 -26.07 29.14 -22.99
N THR A 189 -26.15 28.07 -23.77
CA THR A 189 -27.40 27.73 -24.46
C THR A 189 -27.56 26.21 -24.48
N ILE A 190 -28.54 25.76 -23.70
CA ILE A 190 -29.06 24.40 -23.69
C ILE A 190 -29.76 24.19 -25.03
N GLY A 191 -29.13 23.40 -25.91
CA GLY A 191 -29.64 23.06 -27.23
C GLY A 191 -29.88 21.56 -27.38
N SER A 192 -31.09 21.12 -27.04
CA SER A 192 -31.64 19.81 -27.36
C SER A 192 -31.40 19.41 -28.82
N ARG A 193 -30.74 18.27 -29.09
CA ARG A 193 -30.72 17.63 -30.42
C ARG A 193 -30.98 16.13 -30.38
N LYS A 194 -32.28 15.85 -30.45
CA LYS A 194 -33.00 14.84 -31.24
C LYS A 194 -32.16 13.97 -32.20
N ARG A 195 -32.24 12.65 -31.95
CA ARG A 195 -32.37 11.48 -32.86
C ARG A 195 -31.76 11.55 -34.27
N LYS A 196 -31.00 10.51 -34.65
CA LYS A 196 -31.30 9.73 -35.87
C LYS A 196 -30.78 8.29 -35.78
N ARG A 197 -31.72 7.36 -35.95
CA ARG A 197 -31.56 5.92 -36.10
C ARG A 197 -31.49 5.67 -37.61
N ASP A 198 -30.38 5.11 -38.10
CA ASP A 198 -30.25 4.45 -39.40
C ASP A 198 -29.46 3.16 -39.07
N GLY A 199 -29.91 1.92 -39.28
CA GLY A 199 -30.82 1.44 -40.30
C GLY A 199 -30.03 1.05 -41.55
N ARG A 200 -29.30 -0.07 -41.51
CA ARG A 200 -28.93 -0.78 -42.74
C ARG A 200 -28.56 -2.26 -42.50
N ASN A 201 -29.49 -3.11 -42.91
CA ASN A 201 -29.27 -4.48 -43.38
C ASN A 201 -28.12 -4.54 -44.38
N ARG A 202 -27.36 -5.65 -44.34
CA ARG A 202 -27.04 -6.41 -45.55
C ARG A 202 -27.10 -7.89 -45.24
N ASP A 203 -28.11 -8.51 -45.82
CA ASP A 203 -28.12 -9.88 -46.28
C ASP A 203 -27.06 -10.07 -47.39
N MET A 204 -26.37 -11.21 -47.41
CA MET A 204 -25.95 -12.02 -48.57
C MET A 204 -25.05 -13.14 -48.04
N GLU A 205 -25.52 -14.38 -47.95
CA GLU A 205 -25.68 -15.40 -49.02
C GLU A 205 -24.43 -16.29 -49.19
N PHE A 206 -24.67 -17.58 -48.99
CA PHE A 206 -24.15 -18.77 -49.70
C PHE A 206 -22.66 -18.85 -50.08
N CYS A 207 -21.95 -19.78 -49.42
CA CYS A 207 -21.55 -21.08 -49.96
C CYS A 207 -21.10 -22.00 -48.82
#